data_AF-A0A7V8BEW7-F1
#
_entry.id   AF-A0A7V8BEW7-F1
#
_cell.length_a   1.000
_cell.length_b   1.000
_cell.length_c   1.000
_cell.angle_alpha   90.00
_cell.angle_beta   90.00
_cell.angle_gamma   90.00
#
_symmetry.space_group_name_H-M   'P 1'
#
loop_
_entity.id
_entity.type
_entity.pdbx_description
1 polymer ?
#
loop_
_entity_poly.entity_id
_entity_poly.type
_entity_poly.pdbx_seq_one_letter_code
_entity_poly.pdbx_strand_id
1 'polypeptide(L)' 'MLILIIILVLVLGGAGGYFGHSRWGAGGGAGIGLGTILVILLIAYLLGVFR' A
#
# COMPACT_ATOMS: atom_id res chain seq x y z
N MET A 1 5.49 -4.25 -17.64
CA MET A 1 6.22 -4.16 -16.34
C MET A 1 6.04 -2.78 -15.70
N LEU A 2 6.42 -1.70 -16.37
CA LEU A 2 6.33 -0.32 -15.84
C LEU A 2 4.89 0.11 -15.52
N ILE A 3 3.93 -0.24 -16.38
CA ILE A 3 2.50 0.04 -16.15
C ILE A 3 1.95 -0.62 -14.88
N LEU A 4 2.44 -1.81 -14.55
CA LEU A 4 2.02 -2.61 -13.39
C LEU A 4 2.54 -1.98 -12.09
N ILE A 5 3.76 -1.45 -12.12
CA ILE A 5 4.38 -0.73 -11.00
C ILE A 5 3.62 0.58 -10.75
N ILE A 6 3.25 1.32 -11.80
CA ILE A 6 2.46 2.56 -11.69
C ILE A 6 1.10 2.30 -11.02
N ILE A 7 0.41 1.21 -11.41
CA ILE A 7 -0.85 0.81 -10.80
C ILE A 7 -0.65 0.47 -9.32
N LEU A 8 0.41 -0.25 -8.97
CA LEU A 8 0.73 -0.56 -7.57
C LEU A 8 0.92 0.72 -6.74
N VAL A 9 1.69 1.67 -7.27
CA VAL A 9 1.96 2.96 -6.59
C VAL A 9 0.68 3.80 -6.46
N LEU A 10 -0.17 3.84 -7.48
CA LEU A 10 -1.45 4.55 -7.45
C LEU A 10 -2.44 3.91 -6.47
N VAL A 11 -2.52 2.58 -6.43
CA VAL A 11 -3.41 1.88 -5.50
C VAL A 11 -2.89 2.03 -4.07
N LEU A 12 -1.58 1.90 -3.83
CA LEU A 12 -1.01 2.02 -2.49
C LEU A 12 -0.96 3.45 -1.97
N GLY A 13 -0.52 4.40 -2.80
CA GLY A 13 -0.44 5.81 -2.47
C GLY A 13 -1.80 6.51 -2.48
N GLY A 14 -2.68 6.14 -3.41
CA GLY A 14 -4.02 6.73 -3.56
C GLY A 14 -5.07 6.14 -2.61
N ALA A 15 -5.13 4.82 -2.44
CA ALA A 15 -6.08 4.21 -1.51
C ALA A 15 -5.65 4.36 -0.04
N GLY A 16 -4.35 4.39 0.24
CA GLY A 16 -3.82 4.66 1.58
C GLY A 16 -3.87 6.14 1.95
N GLY A 17 -3.28 7.00 1.11
CA GLY A 17 -3.10 8.41 1.41
C GLY A 17 -4.37 9.25 1.28
N TYR A 18 -5.06 9.18 0.14
CA TYR A 18 -6.19 10.09 -0.16
C TYR A 18 -7.47 9.72 0.62
N PHE A 19 -7.79 8.42 0.68
CA PHE A 19 -8.96 7.94 1.42
C PHE A 19 -8.74 7.89 2.94
N GLY A 20 -7.52 7.53 3.39
CA GLY A 20 -7.17 7.54 4.81
C GLY A 20 -7.14 8.96 5.40
N HIS A 21 -6.64 9.94 4.65
CA HIS A 21 -6.59 11.33 5.11
C HIS A 21 -7.99 11.96 5.26
N SER A 22 -8.89 11.69 4.31
CA SER A 22 -10.26 12.24 4.32
C SER A 22 -11.13 11.69 5.45
N ARG A 23 -10.85 10.47 5.94
CA ARG A 23 -11.70 9.76 6.90
C ARG A 23 -11.10 9.67 8.32
N TRP A 24 -9.78 9.80 8.45
CA TRP A 24 -9.06 9.62 9.72
C TRP A 24 -8.04 10.76 10.00
N GLY A 25 -8.02 11.83 9.19
CA GLY A 25 -7.14 12.99 9.37
C GLY A 25 -5.68 12.76 8.95
N ALA A 26 -4.81 13.73 9.26
CA ALA A 26 -3.41 13.76 8.80
C ALA A 26 -2.59 12.47 9.08
N GLY A 27 -2.86 11.77 10.19
CA GLY A 27 -2.20 10.50 10.53
C GLY A 27 -2.85 9.24 9.93
N GLY A 28 -4.10 9.35 9.48
CA GLY A 28 -4.88 8.22 8.97
C GLY A 28 -4.39 7.64 7.66
N GLY A 29 -3.90 8.51 6.76
CA GLY A 29 -3.35 8.08 5.49
C GLY A 29 -2.02 7.32 5.60
N ALA A 30 -1.22 7.66 6.62
CA ALA A 30 0.05 6.99 6.89
C ALA A 30 -0.16 5.56 7.44
N GLY A 31 -1.18 5.36 8.29
CA GLY A 31 -1.51 4.05 8.86
C GLY A 31 -2.01 3.05 7.82
N ILE A 32 -2.89 3.47 6.91
CA ILE A 32 -3.38 2.61 5.82
C ILE A 32 -2.25 2.29 4.84
N GLY A 33 -1.39 3.27 4.52
CA GLY A 33 -0.22 3.07 3.65
C GLY A 33 0.75 2.03 4.20
N LEU A 34 1.16 2.16 5.47
CA LEU A 34 2.04 1.19 6.13
C LEU A 34 1.39 -0.19 6.26
N GLY A 35 0.10 -0.26 6.64
CA GLY A 35 -0.62 -1.53 6.73
C GLY A 35 -0.68 -2.27 5.39
N THR A 36 -0.89 -1.54 4.29
CA THR A 36 -0.94 -2.16 2.96
C THR A 36 0.43 -2.64 2.50
N ILE A 37 1.50 -1.89 2.79
CA ILE A 37 2.88 -2.32 2.53
C ILE A 37 3.19 -3.62 3.29
N LEU A 38 2.84 -3.69 4.58
CA LEU A 38 3.04 -4.90 5.39
C LEU A 38 2.27 -6.11 4.85
N VAL A 39 1.02 -5.91 4.41
CA VAL A 39 0.21 -6.98 3.80
C VAL A 39 0.83 -7.47 2.49
N ILE A 40 1.33 -6.57 1.64
CA ILE A 40 2.01 -6.95 0.40
C ILE A 40 3.29 -7.73 0.69
N LEU A 41 4.10 -7.27 1.65
CA LEU A 41 5.31 -7.97 2.07
C LEU A 41 4.98 -9.36 2.62
N LEU A 42 3.92 -9.47 3.42
CA LEU A 42 3.45 -10.76 3.96
C LEU A 42 3.03 -11.71 2.83
N ILE A 43 2.25 -11.23 1.86
CA ILE A 43 1.83 -12.05 0.71
C ILE A 43 3.03 -12.48 -0.13
N ALA A 44 3.97 -11.58 -0.40
CA ALA A 44 5.19 -11.87 -1.15
C ALA A 44 6.10 -12.86 -0.41
N TYR A 45 6.17 -12.79 0.93
CA TYR A 45 6.86 -13.78 1.76
C TYR A 45 6.18 -15.15 1.69
N LEU A 46 4.85 -15.22 1.82
CA LEU A 46 4.08 -16.47 1.72
C LEU A 46 4.18 -17.12 0.34
N LEU A 47 4.31 -16.32 -0.73
CA LEU A 47 4.54 -16.80 -2.09
C LEU A 47 6.02 -17.16 -2.37
N GLY A 48 6.91 -16.97 -1.39
CA GLY A 48 8.32 -17.33 -1.51
C GLY A 48 9.10 -16.46 -2.51
N VAL A 49 8.73 -15.18 -2.64
CA VAL A 49 9.43 -14.19 -3.47
C VAL A 49 10.76 -13.78 -2.81
N PHE A 50 10.79 -13.71 -1.48
CA PHE A 50 11.97 -13.47 -0.68
C PHE A 50 12.44 -14.80 -0.10
N ARG A 51 13.30 -15.50 -0.85
CA ARG A 51 13.96 -16.74 -0.41
C ARG A 51 15.32 -16.40 0.17
#